data_AF-A0A183HCV6-F1
#
_entry.id   AF-A0A183HCV6-F1
#
_cell.length_a   1.000
_cell.length_b   1.000
_cell.length_c   1.000
_cell.angle_alpha   90.00
_cell.angle_beta   90.00
_cell.angle_gamma   90.00
#
_symmetry.space_group_name_H-M   'P 1'
#
loop_
_entity.id
_entity.type
_entity.pdbx_description
1 polymer ?
#
loop_
_entity_poly.entity_id
_entity_poly.type
_entity_poly.pdbx_seq_one_letter_code
_entity_poly.pdbx_strand_id
1 'polypeptide(L)'
;MIYDNELKEARKKLDKLAEQREEMNTRQSKVTNDLLNAQNRALQASAEQRKLEARFKGMREEKEALLAEQTERVQRKTELELLINDLREDVEKERFGRDKAEDVLNKLKTDIAAKEEELNTIIPKYKTLVEDAARLNTDIRIAEQRSKELYAKQGYRDQYKTVEERDKILQKEIRFYDRQLQDIHEQIVDIEKSLQDEEQEEQQLHQKIMEIGLGAEEFVDKLTKMNQDMADLRRRLDEASVAQQEASREEKACRDNLEAIKVDVQQAEQDFRRMIPRSVMNGLDSVKRVLDHFQAQNHNGQYNSILKGYRGTVIDLFQCDKAYNQAVEVTTGNRLFYHVVDDDRIAMKIMKEINQQKLLGEINFFPLNRLIAKPRREVNDPEARLLIDGMEFEPIYGVVFRHIFGNVAVVRSMLAGNRLTKREGFDCVTFEGHFCLFIFYCV
;
A
#
# COMPACT_ATOMS: atom_id res chain seq x y z
N MET A 1 -101.50 14.40 -14.96
CA MET A 1 -100.74 15.05 -16.06
C MET A 1 -99.67 16.02 -15.55
N ILE A 2 -99.92 16.83 -14.51
CA ILE A 2 -98.91 17.80 -14.00
C ILE A 2 -97.77 17.08 -13.25
N TYR A 3 -98.08 16.19 -12.32
CA TYR A 3 -97.07 15.40 -11.58
C TYR A 3 -96.20 14.50 -12.46
N ASP A 4 -96.71 14.06 -13.62
CA ASP A 4 -95.99 13.18 -14.55
C ASP A 4 -95.00 13.97 -15.43
N ASN A 5 -95.27 15.25 -15.67
CA ASN A 5 -94.33 16.17 -16.32
C ASN A 5 -93.22 16.62 -15.37
N GLU A 6 -93.53 16.91 -14.10
CA GLU A 6 -92.52 17.24 -13.09
C GLU A 6 -91.59 16.06 -12.80
N LEU A 7 -92.11 14.83 -12.76
CA LEU A 7 -91.30 13.61 -12.65
C LEU A 7 -90.40 13.40 -13.87
N LYS A 8 -90.89 13.69 -15.09
CA LYS A 8 -90.07 13.62 -16.32
C LYS A 8 -88.99 14.70 -16.37
N GLU A 9 -89.28 15.92 -15.90
CA GLU A 9 -88.26 16.97 -15.80
C GLU A 9 -87.22 16.68 -14.72
N ALA A 10 -87.64 16.17 -13.56
CA ALA A 10 -86.73 15.73 -12.51
C ALA A 10 -85.84 14.58 -12.97
N ARG A 11 -86.41 13.60 -13.69
CA ARG A 11 -85.64 12.51 -14.32
C ARG A 11 -84.65 13.02 -15.36
N LYS A 12 -85.06 13.92 -16.28
CA LYS A 12 -84.15 14.54 -17.24
C LYS A 12 -83.02 15.34 -16.58
N LYS A 13 -83.28 16.03 -15.46
CA LYS A 13 -82.23 16.72 -14.69
C LYS A 13 -81.29 15.72 -14.01
N LEU A 14 -81.83 14.61 -13.50
CA LEU A 14 -81.05 13.54 -12.89
C LEU A 14 -80.17 12.82 -13.93
N ASP A 15 -80.69 12.56 -15.13
CA ASP A 15 -79.94 11.97 -16.25
C ASP A 15 -78.83 12.92 -16.71
N LYS A 16 -79.10 14.22 -16.86
CA LYS A 16 -78.07 15.22 -17.17
C LYS A 16 -76.99 15.33 -16.09
N LEU A 17 -77.36 15.25 -14.81
CA LEU A 17 -76.40 15.24 -13.71
C LEU A 17 -75.59 13.93 -13.67
N ALA A 18 -76.21 12.81 -14.05
CA ALA A 18 -75.52 11.53 -14.19
C ALA A 18 -74.50 11.57 -15.34
N GLU A 19 -74.89 12.09 -16.52
CA GLU A 19 -73.99 12.31 -17.66
C GLU A 19 -72.83 13.25 -17.29
N GLN A 20 -73.11 14.38 -16.62
CA GLN A 20 -72.06 15.30 -16.15
C GLN A 20 -71.14 14.65 -15.13
N ARG A 21 -71.66 13.82 -14.23
CA ARG A 21 -70.85 13.06 -13.26
C ARG A 21 -69.98 12.03 -13.97
N GLU A 22 -70.49 11.38 -15.01
CA GLU A 22 -69.74 10.41 -15.81
C GLU A 22 -68.65 11.09 -16.66
N GLU A 23 -68.93 12.25 -17.26
CA GLU A 23 -67.93 13.08 -17.93
C GLU A 23 -66.85 13.60 -16.96
N MET A 24 -67.23 14.03 -15.75
CA MET A 24 -66.29 14.47 -14.73
C MET A 24 -65.43 13.32 -14.22
N ASN A 25 -66.01 12.14 -14.01
CA ASN A 25 -65.27 10.94 -13.63
C ASN A 25 -64.29 10.50 -14.72
N THR A 26 -64.68 10.53 -16.00
CA THR A 26 -63.78 10.19 -17.11
C THR A 26 -62.66 11.21 -17.27
N ARG A 27 -62.92 12.51 -17.08
CA ARG A 27 -61.86 13.54 -17.04
C ARG A 27 -60.92 13.37 -15.85
N GLN A 28 -61.44 13.09 -14.67
CA GLN A 28 -60.65 12.83 -13.48
C GLN A 28 -59.79 11.57 -13.63
N SER A 29 -60.32 10.51 -14.23
CA SER A 29 -59.57 9.30 -14.59
C SER A 29 -58.46 9.57 -15.60
N LYS A 30 -58.70 10.42 -16.61
CA LYS A 30 -57.66 10.84 -17.57
C LYS A 30 -56.55 11.63 -16.88
N VAL A 31 -56.89 12.64 -16.08
CA VAL A 31 -55.89 13.47 -15.37
C VAL A 31 -55.08 12.65 -14.38
N THR A 32 -55.70 11.69 -13.68
CA THR A 32 -54.97 10.79 -12.76
C THR A 32 -54.04 9.83 -13.50
N ASN A 33 -54.46 9.29 -14.65
CA ASN A 33 -53.59 8.49 -15.52
C ASN A 33 -52.43 9.32 -16.11
N ASP A 34 -52.68 10.55 -16.54
CA ASP A 34 -51.64 11.44 -17.07
C ASP A 34 -50.63 11.84 -15.99
N LEU A 35 -51.08 12.11 -14.76
CA LEU A 35 -50.23 12.37 -13.60
C LEU A 35 -49.35 11.17 -13.27
N LEU A 36 -49.92 9.96 -13.25
CA LEU A 36 -49.19 8.71 -13.01
C LEU A 36 -48.12 8.48 -14.10
N ASN A 37 -48.49 8.71 -15.36
CA ASN A 37 -47.56 8.59 -16.49
C ASN A 37 -46.43 9.62 -16.42
N ALA A 38 -46.73 10.87 -16.05
CA ALA A 38 -45.71 11.90 -15.86
C ALA A 38 -44.77 11.57 -14.69
N GLN A 39 -45.31 11.05 -13.58
CA GLN A 39 -44.54 10.65 -12.41
C GLN A 39 -43.61 9.45 -12.72
N ASN A 40 -44.10 8.46 -13.47
CA ASN A 40 -43.30 7.33 -13.92
C ASN A 40 -42.18 7.76 -14.89
N ARG A 41 -42.46 8.67 -15.83
CA ARG A 41 -41.44 9.23 -16.73
C ARG A 41 -40.39 10.04 -15.98
N ALA A 42 -40.79 10.82 -14.97
CA ALA A 42 -39.85 11.58 -14.14
C ALA A 42 -38.94 10.65 -13.33
N LEU A 43 -39.47 9.55 -12.79
CA LEU A 43 -38.69 8.52 -12.09
C LEU A 43 -37.71 7.81 -13.05
N GLN A 44 -38.15 7.45 -14.25
CA GLN A 44 -37.29 6.85 -15.27
C GLN A 44 -36.17 7.80 -15.69
N ALA A 45 -36.49 9.06 -15.99
CA ALA A 45 -35.49 10.07 -16.35
C ALA A 45 -34.48 10.31 -15.21
N SER A 46 -34.92 10.36 -13.96
CA SER A 46 -34.02 10.49 -12.80
C SER A 46 -33.10 9.27 -12.63
N ALA A 47 -33.61 8.06 -12.88
CA ALA A 47 -32.82 6.85 -12.83
C ALA A 47 -31.77 6.79 -13.97
N GLU A 48 -32.15 7.21 -15.18
CA GLU A 48 -31.22 7.32 -16.31
C GLU A 48 -30.16 8.40 -16.08
N GLN A 49 -30.54 9.55 -15.52
CA GLN A 49 -29.60 10.61 -15.15
C GLN A 49 -28.53 10.09 -14.17
N ARG A 50 -28.94 9.39 -13.11
CA ARG A 50 -27.99 8.80 -12.14
C ARG A 50 -27.05 7.78 -12.80
N LYS A 51 -27.56 6.96 -13.73
CA LYS A 51 -26.73 6.01 -14.49
C LYS A 51 -25.72 6.72 -15.40
N LEU A 52 -26.14 7.79 -16.06
CA LEU A 52 -25.25 8.59 -16.90
C LEU A 52 -24.19 9.32 -16.05
N GLU A 53 -24.56 9.90 -14.92
CA GLU A 53 -23.63 10.57 -14.00
C GLU A 53 -22.58 9.59 -13.46
N ALA A 54 -22.98 8.38 -13.07
CA ALA A 54 -22.05 7.34 -12.63
C ALA A 54 -21.09 6.91 -13.76
N ARG A 55 -21.59 6.71 -14.98
CA ARG A 55 -20.74 6.41 -16.15
C ARG A 55 -19.80 7.54 -16.50
N PHE A 56 -20.26 8.79 -16.42
CA PHE A 56 -19.45 9.97 -16.70
C PHE A 56 -18.33 10.13 -15.67
N LYS A 57 -18.63 9.91 -14.39
CA LYS A 57 -17.61 9.89 -13.32
C LYS A 57 -16.56 8.81 -13.57
N GLY A 58 -16.99 7.58 -13.88
CA GLY A 58 -16.07 6.48 -14.23
C GLY A 58 -15.20 6.77 -15.45
N MET A 59 -15.78 7.26 -16.54
CA MET A 59 -15.00 7.64 -17.74
C MET A 59 -14.04 8.80 -17.48
N ARG A 60 -14.38 9.72 -16.57
CA ARG A 60 -13.48 10.81 -16.17
C ARG A 60 -12.30 10.30 -15.37
N GLU A 61 -12.54 9.42 -14.39
CA GLU A 61 -11.48 8.79 -13.60
C GLU A 61 -10.55 7.94 -14.49
N GLU A 62 -11.11 7.18 -15.44
CA GLU A 62 -10.34 6.42 -16.43
C GLU A 62 -9.50 7.33 -17.34
N LYS A 63 -10.07 8.45 -17.80
CA LYS A 63 -9.33 9.45 -18.58
C LYS A 63 -8.17 10.07 -17.77
N GLU A 64 -8.41 10.41 -16.51
CA GLU A 64 -7.38 10.97 -15.62
C GLU A 64 -6.26 9.95 -15.36
N ALA A 65 -6.60 8.66 -15.19
CA ALA A 65 -5.63 7.57 -15.05
C ALA A 65 -4.80 7.36 -16.33
N LEU A 66 -5.44 7.34 -17.51
CA LEU A 66 -4.76 7.19 -18.80
C LEU A 66 -3.83 8.38 -19.12
N LEU A 67 -4.22 9.61 -18.72
CA LEU A 67 -3.35 10.78 -18.86
C LEU A 67 -2.12 10.68 -17.96
N ALA A 68 -2.28 10.22 -16.72
CA ALA A 68 -1.16 9.99 -15.81
C ALA A 68 -0.20 8.94 -16.39
N GLU A 69 -0.72 7.79 -16.86
CA GLU A 69 0.10 6.76 -17.50
C GLU A 69 0.81 7.27 -18.76
N GLN A 70 0.13 8.09 -19.58
CA GLN A 70 0.74 8.73 -20.75
C GLN A 70 1.92 9.62 -20.35
N THR A 71 1.78 10.44 -19.31
CA THR A 71 2.87 11.32 -18.85
C THR A 71 4.07 10.53 -18.34
N GLU A 72 3.84 9.44 -17.60
CA GLU A 72 4.90 8.55 -17.12
C GLU A 72 5.62 7.85 -18.28
N ARG A 73 4.87 7.32 -19.25
CA ARG A 73 5.45 6.70 -20.45
C ARG A 73 6.26 7.68 -21.30
N VAL A 74 5.83 8.94 -21.40
CA VAL A 74 6.60 9.99 -22.11
C VAL A 74 7.90 10.29 -21.39
N GLN A 75 7.87 10.47 -20.05
CA GLN A 75 9.09 10.68 -19.26
C GLN A 75 10.06 9.50 -19.41
N ARG A 76 9.56 8.27 -19.30
CA ARG A 76 10.39 7.07 -19.45
C ARG A 76 10.98 6.93 -20.84
N LYS A 77 10.20 7.28 -21.88
CA LYS A 77 10.69 7.31 -23.26
C LYS A 77 11.82 8.33 -23.42
N THR A 78 11.66 9.55 -22.88
CA THR A 78 12.70 10.58 -22.97
C THR A 78 13.98 10.20 -22.23
N GLU A 79 13.87 9.56 -21.05
CA GLU A 79 15.03 9.04 -20.31
C GLU A 79 15.80 7.99 -21.13
N LEU A 80 15.07 7.05 -21.74
CA LEU A 80 15.67 6.00 -22.56
C LEU A 80 16.29 6.57 -23.84
N GLU A 81 15.67 7.56 -24.48
CA GLU A 81 16.22 8.22 -25.66
C GLU A 81 17.52 8.97 -25.35
N LEU A 82 17.59 9.66 -24.22
CA LEU A 82 18.84 10.31 -23.76
C LEU A 82 19.92 9.28 -23.47
N LEU A 83 19.60 8.20 -22.75
CA LEU A 83 20.57 7.14 -22.45
C LEU A 83 21.08 6.45 -23.71
N ILE A 84 20.22 6.21 -24.71
CA ILE A 84 20.63 5.64 -26.00
C ILE A 84 21.58 6.59 -26.73
N ASN A 85 21.34 7.91 -26.68
CA ASN A 85 22.23 8.89 -27.30
C ASN A 85 23.59 8.95 -26.60
N ASP A 86 23.62 8.97 -25.28
CA ASP A 86 24.86 8.97 -24.49
C ASP A 86 25.70 7.72 -24.80
N LEU A 87 25.08 6.53 -24.78
CA LEU A 87 25.76 5.27 -25.11
C LEU A 87 26.25 5.22 -26.56
N ARG A 88 25.51 5.81 -27.50
CA ARG A 88 25.96 5.91 -28.90
C ARG A 88 27.18 6.82 -29.02
N GLU A 89 27.18 7.96 -28.33
CA GLU A 89 28.30 8.90 -28.34
C GLU A 89 29.55 8.26 -27.72
N ASP A 90 29.40 7.50 -26.63
CA ASP A 90 30.50 6.77 -26.00
C ASP A 90 31.07 5.67 -26.92
N VAL A 91 30.21 4.90 -27.58
CA VAL A 91 30.65 3.89 -28.56
C VAL A 91 31.37 4.53 -29.74
N GLU A 92 30.91 5.68 -30.24
CA GLU A 92 31.61 6.40 -31.31
C GLU A 92 32.97 6.93 -30.85
N LYS A 93 33.07 7.47 -29.62
CA LYS A 93 34.34 7.91 -29.03
C LYS A 93 35.33 6.76 -28.86
N GLU A 94 34.88 5.63 -28.35
CA GLU A 94 35.72 4.44 -28.20
C GLU A 94 36.18 3.89 -29.55
N ARG A 95 35.26 3.83 -30.54
CA ARG A 95 35.59 3.36 -31.88
C ARG A 95 36.62 4.27 -32.55
N PHE A 96 36.46 5.59 -32.44
CA PHE A 96 37.42 6.55 -32.96
C PHE A 96 38.78 6.47 -32.24
N GLY A 97 38.78 6.24 -30.92
CA GLY A 97 39.99 5.99 -30.15
C GLY A 97 40.70 4.71 -30.59
N ARG A 98 39.95 3.63 -30.83
CA ARG A 98 40.47 2.36 -31.34
C ARG A 98 41.06 2.51 -32.73
N ASP A 99 40.36 3.13 -33.67
CA ASP A 99 40.83 3.31 -35.04
C ASP A 99 42.14 4.12 -35.05
N LYS A 100 42.23 5.19 -34.24
CA LYS A 100 43.49 5.95 -34.06
C LYS A 100 44.61 5.10 -33.46
N ALA A 101 44.32 4.29 -32.45
CA ALA A 101 45.33 3.42 -31.83
C ALA A 101 45.82 2.36 -32.81
N GLU A 102 44.91 1.80 -33.63
CA GLU A 102 45.23 0.82 -34.67
C GLU A 102 46.08 1.43 -35.79
N ASP A 103 45.77 2.65 -36.21
CA ASP A 103 46.60 3.42 -37.17
C ASP A 103 48.00 3.70 -36.63
N VAL A 104 48.12 4.12 -35.37
CA VAL A 104 49.42 4.35 -34.71
C VAL A 104 50.22 3.06 -34.60
N LEU A 105 49.56 1.97 -34.24
CA LEU A 105 50.20 0.65 -34.08
C LEU A 105 50.67 0.10 -35.43
N ASN A 106 49.91 0.31 -36.50
CA ASN A 106 50.32 -0.06 -37.85
C ASN A 106 51.52 0.76 -38.34
N LYS A 107 51.53 2.08 -38.09
CA LYS A 107 52.70 2.94 -38.39
C LYS A 107 53.94 2.53 -37.61
N LEU A 108 53.80 2.26 -36.31
CA LEU A 108 54.91 1.83 -35.48
C LEU A 108 55.47 0.48 -35.94
N LYS A 109 54.60 -0.46 -36.33
CA LYS A 109 55.03 -1.75 -36.90
C LYS A 109 55.80 -1.58 -38.20
N THR A 110 55.35 -0.69 -39.09
CA THR A 110 56.09 -0.41 -40.34
C THR A 110 57.44 0.25 -40.05
N ASP A 111 57.49 1.16 -39.09
CA ASP A 111 58.74 1.84 -38.71
C ASP A 111 59.72 0.88 -38.03
N ILE A 112 59.24 0.00 -37.14
CA ILE A 112 60.05 -1.06 -36.52
C ILE A 112 60.60 -1.98 -37.60
N ALA A 113 59.77 -2.48 -38.52
CA ALA A 113 60.22 -3.36 -39.59
C ALA A 113 61.29 -2.68 -40.47
N ALA A 114 61.10 -1.42 -40.84
CA ALA A 114 62.08 -0.65 -41.60
C ALA A 114 63.40 -0.46 -40.82
N LYS A 115 63.32 -0.14 -39.52
CA LYS A 115 64.50 0.03 -38.67
C LYS A 115 65.23 -1.28 -38.39
N GLU A 116 64.52 -2.38 -38.22
CA GLU A 116 65.09 -3.73 -38.09
C GLU A 116 65.80 -4.16 -39.39
N GLU A 117 65.23 -3.84 -40.56
CA GLU A 117 65.87 -4.11 -41.85
C GLU A 117 67.13 -3.26 -42.05
N GLU A 118 67.06 -1.96 -41.78
CA GLU A 118 68.25 -1.08 -41.75
C GLU A 118 69.32 -1.64 -40.81
N LEU A 119 68.94 -2.01 -39.58
CA LEU A 119 69.85 -2.56 -38.58
C LEU A 119 70.48 -3.88 -39.06
N ASN A 120 69.71 -4.78 -39.65
CA ASN A 120 70.20 -6.05 -40.18
C ASN A 120 71.21 -5.86 -41.33
N THR A 121 71.10 -4.78 -42.10
CA THR A 121 72.11 -4.45 -43.13
C THR A 121 73.36 -3.78 -42.56
N ILE A 122 73.21 -3.01 -41.46
CA ILE A 122 74.30 -2.26 -40.84
C ILE A 122 75.11 -3.15 -39.89
N ILE A 123 74.50 -4.06 -39.12
CA ILE A 123 75.17 -4.97 -38.20
C ILE A 123 76.36 -5.70 -38.84
N PRO A 124 76.24 -6.37 -40.00
CA PRO A 124 77.37 -7.07 -40.60
C PRO A 124 78.46 -6.10 -41.06
N LYS A 125 78.10 -4.94 -41.63
CA LYS A 125 79.07 -3.91 -42.04
C LYS A 125 79.80 -3.30 -40.84
N TYR A 126 79.09 -3.07 -39.74
CA TYR A 126 79.66 -2.57 -38.50
C TYR A 126 80.57 -3.62 -37.88
N LYS A 127 80.16 -4.89 -37.82
CA LYS A 127 81.01 -5.98 -37.32
C LYS A 127 82.28 -6.13 -38.15
N THR A 128 82.19 -6.10 -39.49
CA THR A 128 83.38 -6.15 -40.35
C THR A 128 84.27 -4.93 -40.14
N LEU A 129 83.69 -3.72 -40.05
CA LEU A 129 84.46 -2.51 -39.80
C LEU A 129 85.09 -2.48 -38.41
N VAL A 130 84.43 -3.03 -37.38
CA VAL A 130 84.99 -3.14 -36.02
C VAL A 130 86.09 -4.18 -35.98
N GLU A 131 85.91 -5.32 -36.66
CA GLU A 131 86.98 -6.32 -36.81
C GLU A 131 88.17 -5.75 -37.58
N ASP A 132 87.94 -5.04 -38.67
CA ASP A 132 88.99 -4.39 -39.45
C ASP A 132 89.64 -3.24 -38.68
N ALA A 133 88.87 -2.42 -37.96
CA ALA A 133 89.41 -1.36 -37.12
C ALA A 133 90.19 -1.94 -35.93
N ALA A 134 89.75 -3.04 -35.33
CA ALA A 134 90.50 -3.74 -34.27
C ALA A 134 91.77 -4.39 -34.82
N ARG A 135 91.73 -5.00 -36.01
CA ARG A 135 92.91 -5.51 -36.72
C ARG A 135 93.87 -4.39 -37.08
N LEU A 136 93.39 -3.31 -37.68
CA LEU A 136 94.21 -2.14 -38.01
C LEU A 136 94.73 -1.43 -36.75
N ASN A 137 93.96 -1.32 -35.66
CA ASN A 137 94.47 -0.76 -34.40
C ASN A 137 95.50 -1.68 -33.77
N THR A 138 95.33 -3.01 -33.85
CA THR A 138 96.35 -3.94 -33.35
C THR A 138 97.60 -3.88 -34.22
N ASP A 139 97.46 -3.80 -35.55
CA ASP A 139 98.57 -3.64 -36.49
C ASP A 139 99.26 -2.28 -36.36
N ILE A 140 98.50 -1.20 -36.19
CA ILE A 140 99.02 0.15 -35.90
C ILE A 140 99.67 0.15 -34.54
N ARG A 141 99.07 -0.43 -33.50
CA ARG A 141 99.68 -0.49 -32.17
C ARG A 141 100.94 -1.36 -32.19
N ILE A 142 100.96 -2.47 -32.92
CA ILE A 142 102.14 -3.30 -33.13
C ILE A 142 103.18 -2.53 -33.94
N ALA A 143 102.81 -1.84 -35.02
CA ALA A 143 103.72 -1.08 -35.87
C ALA A 143 104.22 0.20 -35.21
N GLU A 144 103.41 0.88 -34.41
CA GLU A 144 103.75 2.03 -33.58
C GLU A 144 104.58 1.61 -32.38
N GLN A 145 104.28 0.47 -31.75
CA GLN A 145 105.12 -0.08 -30.69
C GLN A 145 106.45 -0.54 -31.27
N ARG A 146 106.46 -1.16 -32.45
CA ARG A 146 107.68 -1.58 -33.15
C ARG A 146 108.45 -0.39 -33.72
N SER A 147 107.77 0.67 -34.17
CA SER A 147 108.34 1.94 -34.60
C SER A 147 108.88 2.72 -33.41
N LYS A 148 108.13 2.85 -32.30
CA LYS A 148 108.60 3.43 -31.03
C LYS A 148 109.72 2.61 -30.43
N GLU A 149 109.70 1.28 -30.52
CA GLU A 149 110.80 0.42 -30.10
C GLU A 149 111.99 0.53 -31.04
N LEU A 150 111.81 0.73 -32.34
CA LEU A 150 112.91 0.92 -33.31
C LEU A 150 113.50 2.34 -33.21
N TYR A 151 112.68 3.38 -33.01
CA TYR A 151 113.09 4.77 -32.72
C TYR A 151 113.67 4.88 -31.32
N ALA A 152 113.14 4.17 -30.32
CA ALA A 152 113.76 4.01 -29.01
C ALA A 152 115.07 3.23 -29.18
N LYS A 153 115.14 2.12 -29.91
CA LYS A 153 116.41 1.40 -30.16
C LYS A 153 117.41 2.22 -31.00
N GLN A 154 116.96 3.16 -31.84
CA GLN A 154 117.81 4.14 -32.54
C GLN A 154 118.22 5.32 -31.65
N GLY A 155 117.40 5.71 -30.67
CA GLY A 155 117.62 6.85 -29.76
C GLY A 155 118.17 6.50 -28.37
N TYR A 156 118.14 5.23 -27.97
CA TYR A 156 118.62 4.72 -26.68
C TYR A 156 120.07 4.22 -26.76
N ARG A 157 120.81 4.58 -27.82
CA ARG A 157 122.25 4.37 -27.83
C ARG A 157 123.04 5.55 -27.24
N ASP A 158 122.42 6.73 -27.08
CA ASP A 158 123.08 7.93 -26.53
C ASP A 158 122.15 8.92 -25.78
N GLN A 159 121.08 8.47 -25.12
CA GLN A 159 120.13 9.41 -24.47
C GLN A 159 120.47 9.83 -23.04
N TYR A 160 121.32 9.08 -22.33
CA TYR A 160 121.73 9.43 -20.97
C TYR A 160 123.23 9.23 -20.82
N LYS A 161 123.96 10.32 -20.53
CA LYS A 161 125.42 10.27 -20.32
C LYS A 161 125.79 9.65 -18.97
N THR A 162 124.83 9.54 -18.05
CA THR A 162 124.98 8.94 -16.71
C THR A 162 123.69 8.26 -16.25
N VAL A 163 123.81 7.29 -15.33
CA VAL A 163 122.67 6.56 -14.71
C VAL A 163 121.71 7.50 -13.97
N GLU A 164 122.23 8.61 -13.44
CA GLU A 164 121.49 9.58 -12.63
C GLU A 164 120.48 10.42 -13.43
N GLU A 165 120.81 10.80 -14.67
CA GLU A 165 119.86 11.54 -15.55
C GLU A 165 118.68 10.66 -15.97
N ARG A 166 118.95 9.38 -16.25
CA ARG A 166 117.93 8.37 -16.58
C ARG A 166 116.97 8.19 -15.40
N ASP A 167 117.50 7.97 -14.20
CA ASP A 167 116.68 7.73 -13.01
C ASP A 167 115.84 8.98 -12.64
N LYS A 168 116.36 10.18 -12.88
CA LYS A 168 115.64 11.44 -12.64
C LYS A 168 114.45 11.64 -13.58
N ILE A 169 114.54 11.18 -14.82
CA ILE A 169 113.46 11.24 -15.82
C ILE A 169 112.44 10.12 -15.58
N LEU A 170 112.90 8.89 -15.32
CA LEU A 170 112.01 7.80 -14.91
C LEU A 170 111.26 8.12 -13.62
N GLN A 171 111.89 8.78 -12.64
CA GLN A 171 111.20 9.27 -11.44
C GLN A 171 110.20 10.40 -11.73
N LYS A 172 110.33 11.14 -12.83
CA LYS A 172 109.29 12.10 -13.23
C LYS A 172 108.11 11.40 -13.88
N GLU A 173 108.35 10.39 -14.70
CA GLU A 173 107.29 9.57 -15.31
C GLU A 173 106.55 8.74 -14.27
N ILE A 174 107.25 8.10 -13.33
CA ILE A 174 106.64 7.40 -12.19
C ILE A 174 105.76 8.36 -11.40
N ARG A 175 106.25 9.56 -11.06
CA ARG A 175 105.43 10.58 -10.36
C ARG A 175 104.22 11.06 -11.17
N PHE A 176 104.31 11.06 -12.49
CA PHE A 176 103.19 11.43 -13.36
C PHE A 176 102.13 10.32 -13.38
N TYR A 177 102.54 9.05 -13.47
CA TYR A 177 101.62 7.92 -13.39
C TYR A 177 101.05 7.71 -11.99
N ASP A 178 101.81 7.96 -10.92
CA ASP A 178 101.31 7.93 -9.55
C ASP A 178 100.20 8.95 -9.33
N ARG A 179 100.33 10.17 -9.88
CA ARG A 179 99.24 11.17 -9.83
C ARG A 179 98.02 10.71 -10.61
N GLN A 180 98.19 10.14 -11.80
CA GLN A 180 97.05 9.62 -12.56
C GLN A 180 96.36 8.45 -11.85
N LEU A 181 97.13 7.55 -11.23
CA LEU A 181 96.57 6.46 -10.43
C LEU A 181 95.80 7.00 -9.22
N GLN A 182 96.31 8.07 -8.60
CA GLN A 182 95.64 8.73 -7.47
C GLN A 182 94.33 9.42 -7.89
N ASP A 183 94.33 10.15 -9.02
CA ASP A 183 93.13 10.79 -9.59
C ASP A 183 92.07 9.73 -9.96
N ILE A 184 92.49 8.61 -10.57
CA ILE A 184 91.59 7.49 -10.90
C ILE A 184 91.07 6.83 -9.63
N HIS A 185 91.89 6.69 -8.59
CA HIS A 185 91.46 6.10 -7.32
C HIS A 185 90.43 6.99 -6.60
N GLU A 186 90.62 8.32 -6.60
CA GLU A 186 89.58 9.26 -6.11
C GLU A 186 88.28 9.13 -6.90
N GLN A 187 88.34 9.03 -8.23
CA GLN A 187 87.15 8.81 -9.06
C GLN A 187 86.44 7.49 -8.74
N ILE A 188 87.18 6.41 -8.50
CA ILE A 188 86.60 5.12 -8.10
C ILE A 188 85.88 5.26 -6.76
N VAL A 189 86.50 5.90 -5.77
CA VAL A 189 85.89 6.12 -4.45
C VAL A 189 84.62 6.97 -4.55
N ASP A 190 84.63 8.02 -5.37
CA ASP A 190 83.46 8.86 -5.59
C ASP A 190 82.32 8.08 -6.27
N ILE A 191 82.63 7.27 -7.28
CA ILE A 191 81.65 6.41 -7.97
C ILE A 191 81.10 5.33 -7.04
N GLU A 192 81.94 4.68 -6.24
CA GLU A 192 81.52 3.68 -5.25
C GLU A 192 80.57 4.30 -4.22
N LYS A 193 80.84 5.54 -3.80
CA LYS A 193 79.99 6.28 -2.87
C LYS A 193 78.64 6.66 -3.49
N SER A 194 78.63 7.17 -4.73
CA SER A 194 77.38 7.43 -5.45
C SER A 194 76.57 6.16 -5.66
N LEU A 195 77.21 5.04 -6.02
CA LEU A 195 76.54 3.75 -6.17
C LEU A 195 75.86 3.31 -4.86
N GLN A 196 76.54 3.49 -3.73
CA GLN A 196 76.01 3.14 -2.42
C GLN A 196 74.84 4.05 -1.99
N ASP A 197 74.90 5.34 -2.33
CA ASP A 197 73.80 6.28 -2.10
C ASP A 197 72.58 5.90 -2.97
N GLU A 198 72.79 5.57 -4.25
CA GLU A 198 71.73 5.12 -5.16
C GLU A 198 71.07 3.80 -4.71
N GLU A 199 71.85 2.83 -4.23
CA GLU A 199 71.32 1.57 -3.65
C GLU A 199 70.44 1.83 -2.43
N GLN A 200 70.78 2.80 -1.58
CA GLN A 200 69.96 3.18 -0.44
C GLN A 200 68.65 3.85 -0.88
N GLU A 201 68.70 4.72 -1.89
CA GLU A 201 67.50 5.34 -2.46
C GLU A 201 66.58 4.31 -3.11
N GLU A 202 67.14 3.33 -3.83
CA GLU A 202 66.37 2.23 -4.43
C GLU A 202 65.64 1.43 -3.36
N GLN A 203 66.31 1.07 -2.25
CA GLN A 203 65.69 0.34 -1.14
C GLN A 203 64.55 1.15 -0.50
N GLN A 204 64.73 2.45 -0.31
CA GLN A 204 63.68 3.33 0.23
C GLN A 204 62.49 3.44 -0.72
N LEU A 205 62.73 3.55 -2.03
CA LEU A 205 61.67 3.56 -3.04
C LEU A 205 60.93 2.23 -3.06
N HIS A 206 61.63 1.11 -2.96
CA HIS A 206 61.02 -0.22 -2.92
C HIS A 206 60.10 -0.39 -1.71
N GLN A 207 60.53 0.06 -0.52
CA GLN A 207 59.68 0.06 0.68
C GLN A 207 58.41 0.90 0.49
N LYS A 208 58.53 2.11 -0.07
CA LYS A 208 57.37 2.96 -0.37
C LYS A 208 56.42 2.31 -1.38
N ILE A 209 56.94 1.64 -2.41
CA ILE A 209 56.13 0.90 -3.38
C ILE A 209 55.35 -0.22 -2.69
N MET A 210 55.99 -0.98 -1.79
CA MET A 210 55.31 -2.01 -1.01
C MET A 210 54.21 -1.44 -0.11
N GLU A 211 54.47 -0.34 0.60
CA GLU A 211 53.48 0.32 1.46
C GLU A 211 52.27 0.82 0.66
N ILE A 212 52.51 1.45 -0.50
CA ILE A 212 51.45 1.90 -1.39
C ILE A 212 50.67 0.71 -1.95
N GLY A 213 51.35 -0.39 -2.30
CA GLY A 213 50.72 -1.63 -2.78
C GLY A 213 49.77 -2.25 -1.74
N LEU A 214 50.22 -2.38 -0.49
CA LEU A 214 49.40 -2.87 0.62
C LEU A 214 48.19 -1.95 0.88
N GLY A 215 48.40 -0.63 0.85
CA GLY A 215 47.30 0.33 0.96
C GLY A 215 46.27 0.18 -0.17
N ALA A 216 46.73 -0.04 -1.41
CA ALA A 216 45.85 -0.25 -2.56
C ALA A 216 45.01 -1.53 -2.41
N GLU A 217 45.59 -2.64 -1.95
CA GLU A 217 44.85 -3.88 -1.68
C GLU A 217 43.77 -3.68 -0.61
N GLU A 218 44.09 -2.98 0.49
CA GLU A 218 43.08 -2.65 1.51
C GLU A 218 41.93 -1.81 0.96
N PHE A 219 42.22 -0.86 0.06
CA PHE A 219 41.18 -0.05 -0.56
C PHE A 219 40.30 -0.89 -1.48
N VAL A 220 40.87 -1.82 -2.24
CA VAL A 220 40.10 -2.77 -3.08
C VAL A 220 39.18 -3.63 -2.20
N ASP A 221 39.68 -4.15 -1.08
CA ASP A 221 38.87 -4.93 -0.12
C ASP A 221 37.73 -4.11 0.50
N LYS A 222 37.98 -2.85 0.86
CA LYS A 222 36.94 -1.94 1.36
C LYS A 222 35.89 -1.65 0.28
N LEU A 223 36.32 -1.46 -0.96
CA LEU A 223 35.45 -1.15 -2.10
C LEU A 223 34.58 -2.36 -2.48
N THR A 224 35.14 -3.57 -2.46
CA THR A 224 34.36 -4.80 -2.69
C THR A 224 33.30 -5.03 -1.61
N LYS A 225 33.63 -4.81 -0.33
CA LYS A 225 32.66 -4.87 0.77
C LYS A 225 31.56 -3.82 0.62
N MET A 226 31.92 -2.57 0.35
CA MET A 226 30.93 -1.51 0.10
C MET A 226 30.00 -1.84 -1.08
N ASN A 227 30.52 -2.41 -2.16
CA ASN A 227 29.70 -2.84 -3.30
C ASN A 227 28.74 -3.98 -2.93
N GLN A 228 29.19 -4.95 -2.12
CA GLN A 228 28.32 -6.02 -1.61
C GLN A 228 27.21 -5.45 -0.72
N ASP A 229 27.56 -4.56 0.21
CA ASP A 229 26.59 -3.90 1.09
C ASP A 229 25.57 -3.08 0.29
N MET A 230 26.01 -2.37 -0.76
CA MET A 230 25.11 -1.64 -1.66
C MET A 230 24.15 -2.56 -2.41
N ALA A 231 24.62 -3.73 -2.87
CA ALA A 231 23.77 -4.71 -3.54
C ALA A 231 22.72 -5.29 -2.58
N ASP A 232 23.12 -5.61 -1.35
CA ASP A 232 22.22 -6.12 -0.32
C ASP A 232 21.19 -5.07 0.11
N LEU A 233 21.60 -3.81 0.27
CA LEU A 233 20.69 -2.71 0.58
C LEU A 233 19.67 -2.47 -0.54
N ARG A 234 20.10 -2.53 -1.81
CA ARG A 234 19.17 -2.45 -2.95
C ARG A 234 18.17 -3.59 -2.93
N ARG A 235 18.62 -4.82 -2.71
CA ARG A 235 17.73 -5.98 -2.64
C ARG A 235 16.69 -5.83 -1.53
N ARG A 236 17.09 -5.36 -0.34
CA ARG A 236 16.16 -5.09 0.77
C ARG A 236 15.16 -3.97 0.46
N LEU A 237 15.59 -2.95 -0.27
CA LEU A 237 14.70 -1.87 -0.72
C LEU A 237 13.64 -2.42 -1.69
N ASP A 238 14.04 -3.25 -2.64
CA ASP A 238 13.12 -3.88 -3.60
C ASP A 238 12.12 -4.81 -2.89
N GLU A 239 12.59 -5.65 -1.97
CA GLU A 239 11.74 -6.51 -1.13
C GLU A 239 10.73 -5.68 -0.29
N ALA A 240 11.18 -4.59 0.32
CA ALA A 240 10.32 -3.70 1.09
C ALA A 240 9.28 -2.96 0.23
N SER A 241 9.66 -2.56 -1.00
CA SER A 241 8.77 -1.92 -1.97
C SER A 241 7.64 -2.85 -2.40
N VAL A 242 7.96 -4.12 -2.69
CA VAL A 242 6.94 -5.13 -3.02
C VAL A 242 5.99 -5.36 -1.85
N ALA A 243 6.53 -5.53 -0.63
CA ALA A 243 5.72 -5.72 0.57
C ALA A 243 4.80 -4.51 0.86
N GLN A 244 5.29 -3.28 0.64
CA GLN A 244 4.47 -2.07 0.75
C GLN A 244 3.32 -2.08 -0.27
N GLN A 245 3.60 -2.48 -1.51
CA GLN A 245 2.59 -2.53 -2.57
C GLN A 245 1.50 -3.58 -2.27
N GLU A 246 1.89 -4.75 -1.75
CA GLU A 246 0.94 -5.79 -1.31
C GLU A 246 0.08 -5.30 -0.14
N ALA A 247 0.68 -4.74 0.90
CA ALA A 247 -0.04 -4.19 2.05
C ALA A 247 -1.04 -3.08 1.64
N SER A 248 -0.68 -2.21 0.69
CA SER A 248 -1.57 -1.17 0.19
C SER A 248 -2.77 -1.74 -0.58
N ARG A 249 -2.57 -2.84 -1.34
CA ARG A 249 -3.66 -3.55 -2.03
C ARG A 249 -4.61 -4.20 -1.03
N GLU A 250 -4.08 -4.84 0.00
CA GLU A 250 -4.88 -5.43 1.08
C GLU A 250 -5.65 -4.37 1.88
N GLU A 251 -5.01 -3.24 2.19
CA GLU A 251 -5.65 -2.11 2.87
C GLU A 251 -6.83 -1.58 2.05
N LYS A 252 -6.63 -1.39 0.74
CA LYS A 252 -7.69 -0.95 -0.17
C LYS A 252 -8.85 -1.95 -0.20
N ALA A 253 -8.56 -3.24 -0.33
CA ALA A 253 -9.59 -4.29 -0.32
C ALA A 253 -10.38 -4.30 1.00
N CYS A 254 -9.70 -4.16 2.13
CA CYS A 254 -10.34 -4.04 3.44
C CYS A 254 -11.21 -2.78 3.53
N ARG A 255 -10.74 -1.65 3.00
CA ARG A 255 -11.49 -0.38 2.98
C ARG A 255 -12.75 -0.49 2.15
N ASP A 256 -12.65 -1.06 0.95
CA ASP A 256 -13.80 -1.25 0.05
C ASP A 256 -14.83 -2.20 0.68
N ASN A 257 -14.38 -3.28 1.33
CA ASN A 257 -15.26 -4.19 2.08
C ASN A 257 -15.96 -3.49 3.26
N LEU A 258 -15.24 -2.63 3.97
CA LEU A 258 -15.78 -1.87 5.08
C LEU A 258 -16.85 -0.86 4.61
N GLU A 259 -16.62 -0.19 3.48
CA GLU A 259 -17.62 0.68 2.85
C GLU A 259 -18.85 -0.11 2.41
N ALA A 260 -18.67 -1.29 1.80
CA ALA A 260 -19.78 -2.17 1.42
C ALA A 260 -20.62 -2.59 2.64
N ILE A 261 -19.98 -3.07 3.72
CA ILE A 261 -20.67 -3.47 4.95
C ILE A 261 -21.38 -2.27 5.59
N LYS A 262 -20.79 -1.07 5.56
CA LYS A 262 -21.46 0.14 6.05
C LYS A 262 -22.75 0.45 5.28
N VAL A 263 -22.71 0.31 3.95
CA VAL A 263 -23.90 0.50 3.11
C VAL A 263 -24.95 -0.56 3.43
N ASP A 264 -24.55 -1.83 3.59
CA ASP A 264 -25.46 -2.92 3.94
C ASP A 264 -26.12 -2.70 5.31
N VAL A 265 -25.35 -2.23 6.31
CA VAL A 265 -25.87 -1.87 7.63
C VAL A 265 -26.85 -0.70 7.53
N GLN A 266 -26.51 0.37 6.80
CA GLN A 266 -27.41 1.51 6.61
C GLN A 266 -28.70 1.10 5.90
N GLN A 267 -28.61 0.21 4.91
CA GLN A 267 -29.75 -0.32 4.20
C GLN A 267 -30.62 -1.19 5.11
N ALA A 268 -30.03 -2.10 5.88
CA ALA A 268 -30.74 -2.92 6.86
C ALA A 268 -31.42 -2.08 7.95
N GLU A 269 -30.76 -1.04 8.46
CA GLU A 269 -31.35 -0.07 9.39
C GLU A 269 -32.50 0.70 8.76
N GLN A 270 -32.37 1.11 7.50
CA GLN A 270 -33.43 1.81 6.78
C GLN A 270 -34.64 0.90 6.54
N ASP A 271 -34.42 -0.36 6.18
CA ASP A 271 -35.48 -1.34 5.96
C ASP A 271 -36.20 -1.67 7.28
N PHE A 272 -35.45 -1.83 8.39
CA PHE A 272 -36.02 -1.95 9.72
C PHE A 272 -36.91 -0.74 10.08
N ARG A 273 -36.44 0.48 9.82
CA ARG A 273 -37.23 1.72 10.03
C ARG A 273 -38.48 1.81 9.16
N ARG A 274 -38.50 1.16 7.99
CA ARG A 274 -39.66 1.10 7.10
C ARG A 274 -40.71 0.09 7.56
N MET A 275 -40.27 -1.02 8.18
CA MET A 275 -41.17 -2.05 8.71
C MET A 275 -41.92 -1.57 9.96
N ILE A 276 -41.31 -0.70 10.76
CA ILE A 276 -41.91 -0.16 11.98
C ILE A 276 -42.83 1.03 11.66
N PRO A 277 -44.05 1.11 12.24
CA PRO A 277 -44.90 2.28 12.11
C PRO A 277 -44.19 3.57 12.54
N ARG A 278 -44.33 4.64 11.75
CA ARG A 278 -43.64 5.93 12.00
C ARG A 278 -43.91 6.51 13.39
N SER A 279 -45.10 6.31 13.96
CA SER A 279 -45.43 6.76 15.31
C SER A 279 -44.55 6.10 16.38
N VAL A 280 -44.34 4.78 16.28
CA VAL A 280 -43.51 3.99 17.19
C VAL A 280 -42.03 4.33 16.99
N MET A 281 -41.57 4.45 15.74
CA MET A 281 -40.17 4.80 15.44
C MET A 281 -39.80 6.19 15.99
N ASN A 282 -40.67 7.18 15.79
CA ASN A 282 -40.47 8.50 16.38
C ASN A 282 -40.47 8.46 17.92
N GLY A 283 -41.26 7.55 18.52
CA GLY A 283 -41.26 7.29 19.95
C GLY A 283 -39.91 6.75 20.46
N LEU A 284 -39.36 5.74 19.77
CA LEU A 284 -38.04 5.18 20.06
C LEU A 284 -36.93 6.25 19.98
N ASP A 285 -36.90 7.02 18.89
CA ASP A 285 -35.93 8.10 18.68
C ASP A 285 -36.09 9.20 19.75
N SER A 286 -37.32 9.49 20.18
CA SER A 286 -37.61 10.47 21.24
C SER A 286 -37.10 10.04 22.61
N VAL A 287 -37.32 8.78 22.99
CA VAL A 287 -36.78 8.22 24.24
C VAL A 287 -35.27 8.20 24.21
N LYS A 288 -34.66 7.77 23.10
CA LYS A 288 -33.20 7.79 22.93
C LYS A 288 -32.63 9.19 23.10
N ARG A 289 -33.20 10.19 22.43
CA ARG A 289 -32.79 11.60 22.55
C ARG A 289 -32.88 12.13 23.98
N VAL A 290 -33.92 11.75 24.71
CA VAL A 290 -34.09 12.14 26.12
C VAL A 290 -33.08 11.44 27.03
N LEU A 291 -32.77 10.17 26.79
CA LEU A 291 -31.72 9.46 27.52
C LEU A 291 -30.34 10.08 27.25
N ASP A 292 -30.03 10.41 25.99
CA ASP A 292 -28.79 11.10 25.61
C ASP A 292 -28.71 12.48 26.28
N HIS A 293 -29.83 13.21 26.34
CA HIS A 293 -29.91 14.47 27.07
C HIS A 293 -29.62 14.30 28.56
N PHE A 294 -30.24 13.30 29.20
CA PHE A 294 -29.97 13.00 30.61
C PHE A 294 -28.53 12.58 30.84
N GLN A 295 -27.91 11.81 29.95
CA GLN A 295 -26.49 11.45 30.04
C GLN A 295 -25.59 12.69 29.94
N ALA A 296 -25.84 13.56 28.96
CA ALA A 296 -25.07 14.79 28.76
C ALA A 296 -25.17 15.74 29.96
N GLN A 297 -26.34 15.84 30.59
CA GLN A 297 -26.59 16.70 31.75
C GLN A 297 -26.26 16.03 33.10
N ASN A 298 -25.71 14.80 33.10
CA ASN A 298 -25.46 14.04 34.33
C ASN A 298 -24.15 14.38 35.03
N HIS A 299 -23.69 15.64 34.98
CA HIS A 299 -22.41 16.05 35.60
C HIS A 299 -22.40 15.85 37.13
N ASN A 300 -23.55 16.00 37.78
CA ASN A 300 -23.69 15.89 39.24
C ASN A 300 -24.30 14.54 39.68
N GLY A 301 -24.43 13.56 38.78
CA GLY A 301 -25.04 12.26 39.07
C GLY A 301 -26.55 12.30 39.32
N GLN A 302 -27.21 13.44 39.08
CA GLN A 302 -28.64 13.66 39.34
C GLN A 302 -29.54 12.68 38.58
N TYR A 303 -29.14 12.26 37.38
CA TYR A 303 -29.91 11.39 36.50
C TYR A 303 -29.49 9.92 36.58
N ASN A 304 -28.55 9.56 37.46
CA ASN A 304 -28.07 8.18 37.61
C ASN A 304 -29.20 7.17 37.89
N SER A 305 -30.19 7.55 38.70
CA SER A 305 -31.34 6.68 39.00
C SER A 305 -32.22 6.43 37.77
N ILE A 306 -32.34 7.41 36.87
CA ILE A 306 -33.13 7.29 35.63
C ILE A 306 -32.38 6.43 34.63
N LEU A 307 -31.09 6.73 34.41
CA LEU A 307 -30.25 6.03 33.44
C LEU A 307 -30.04 4.56 33.80
N LYS A 308 -29.84 4.24 35.08
CA LYS A 308 -29.70 2.84 35.53
C LYS A 308 -31.02 2.07 35.57
N GLY A 309 -32.14 2.77 35.75
CA GLY A 309 -33.46 2.14 35.87
C GLY A 309 -34.21 2.02 34.54
N TYR A 310 -33.68 2.57 33.44
CA TYR A 310 -34.13 2.26 32.09
C TYR A 310 -33.41 0.99 31.59
N ARG A 311 -34.18 -0.03 31.20
CA ARG A 311 -33.64 -1.36 30.89
C ARG A 311 -33.53 -1.65 29.39
N GLY A 312 -34.24 -0.90 28.55
CA GLY A 312 -34.27 -1.10 27.11
C GLY A 312 -35.69 -1.35 26.59
N THR A 313 -35.80 -1.78 25.33
CA THR A 313 -37.08 -2.21 24.76
C THR A 313 -37.27 -3.71 24.93
N VAL A 314 -38.51 -4.21 24.81
CA VAL A 314 -38.78 -5.66 24.96
C VAL A 314 -37.96 -6.48 23.97
N ILE A 315 -37.80 -6.04 22.72
CA ILE A 315 -37.02 -6.75 21.68
C ILE A 315 -35.53 -6.90 22.03
N ASP A 316 -34.96 -5.99 22.83
CA ASP A 316 -33.55 -6.04 23.25
C ASP A 316 -33.33 -6.97 24.46
N LEU A 317 -34.39 -7.40 25.13
CA LEU A 317 -34.35 -8.05 26.44
C LEU A 317 -34.56 -9.57 26.43
N PHE A 318 -34.72 -10.17 25.25
CA PHE A 318 -34.76 -11.63 25.08
C PHE A 318 -34.03 -12.09 23.83
N GLN A 319 -33.70 -13.37 23.80
CA GLN A 319 -33.22 -14.07 22.62
C GLN A 319 -34.07 -15.32 22.37
N CYS A 320 -34.28 -15.68 21.11
CA CYS A 320 -34.94 -16.92 20.73
C CYS A 320 -34.35 -17.47 19.42
N ASP A 321 -34.55 -18.77 19.18
CA ASP A 321 -34.21 -19.37 17.89
C ASP A 321 -35.03 -18.73 16.76
N LYS A 322 -34.42 -18.59 15.58
CA LYS A 322 -35.02 -17.99 14.38
C LYS A 322 -36.33 -18.66 13.99
N ALA A 323 -36.49 -19.95 14.31
CA ALA A 323 -37.73 -20.68 14.11
C ALA A 323 -38.94 -20.05 14.82
N TYR A 324 -38.74 -19.33 15.92
CA TYR A 324 -39.82 -18.69 16.69
C TYR A 324 -40.05 -17.23 16.31
N ASN A 325 -39.18 -16.59 15.52
CA ASN A 325 -39.25 -15.14 15.25
C ASN A 325 -40.63 -14.70 14.75
N GLN A 326 -41.18 -15.42 13.77
CA GLN A 326 -42.47 -15.07 13.18
C GLN A 326 -43.62 -15.25 14.19
N ALA A 327 -43.57 -16.30 15.01
CA ALA A 327 -44.54 -16.54 16.06
C ALA A 327 -44.50 -15.43 17.13
N VAL A 328 -43.30 -14.98 17.51
CA VAL A 328 -43.10 -13.88 18.47
C VAL A 328 -43.58 -12.55 17.91
N GLU A 329 -43.23 -12.24 16.67
CA GLU A 329 -43.61 -11.00 15.99
C GLU A 329 -45.12 -10.86 15.89
N VAL A 330 -45.83 -11.89 15.40
CA VAL A 330 -47.29 -11.87 15.26
C VAL A 330 -48.00 -11.80 16.61
N THR A 331 -47.47 -12.49 17.62
CA THR A 331 -48.04 -12.49 18.98
C THR A 331 -47.95 -11.12 19.63
N THR A 332 -46.82 -10.43 19.45
CA THR A 332 -46.47 -9.25 20.24
C THR A 332 -46.78 -7.94 19.51
N GLY A 333 -46.61 -7.93 18.19
CA GLY A 333 -46.72 -6.74 17.34
C GLY A 333 -45.89 -5.58 17.89
N ASN A 334 -46.51 -4.39 17.97
CA ASN A 334 -45.86 -3.17 18.43
C ASN A 334 -45.37 -3.23 19.89
N ARG A 335 -45.83 -4.19 20.70
CA ARG A 335 -45.39 -4.33 22.10
C ARG A 335 -43.92 -4.72 22.24
N LEU A 336 -43.29 -5.21 21.16
CA LEU A 336 -41.85 -5.47 21.10
C LEU A 336 -41.03 -4.21 21.34
N PHE A 337 -41.57 -3.05 20.97
CA PHE A 337 -40.91 -1.75 21.08
C PHE A 337 -41.26 -1.01 22.37
N TYR A 338 -41.98 -1.64 23.30
CA TYR A 338 -42.32 -1.01 24.57
C TYR A 338 -41.09 -0.98 25.48
N HIS A 339 -40.95 0.09 26.25
CA HIS A 339 -39.77 0.33 27.07
C HIS A 339 -39.93 -0.28 28.47
N VAL A 340 -38.99 -1.09 28.92
CA VAL A 340 -38.98 -1.66 30.27
C VAL A 340 -38.23 -0.75 31.22
N VAL A 341 -38.84 -0.42 32.36
CA VAL A 341 -38.25 0.42 33.40
C VAL A 341 -38.47 -0.21 34.78
N ASP A 342 -37.59 0.07 35.73
CA ASP A 342 -37.71 -0.46 37.08
C ASP A 342 -38.95 0.08 37.83
N ASP A 343 -39.22 1.39 37.67
CA ASP A 343 -40.25 2.12 38.43
C ASP A 343 -41.08 3.04 37.50
N ASP A 344 -42.39 3.14 37.74
CA ASP A 344 -43.30 4.05 37.03
C ASP A 344 -42.89 5.52 37.15
N ARG A 345 -42.19 5.90 38.23
CA ARG A 345 -41.60 7.23 38.39
C ARG A 345 -40.56 7.55 37.33
N ILE A 346 -39.81 6.55 36.86
CA ILE A 346 -38.79 6.72 35.81
C ILE A 346 -39.50 6.97 34.47
N ALA A 347 -40.52 6.17 34.13
CA ALA A 347 -41.35 6.40 32.95
C ALA A 347 -41.97 7.80 32.94
N MET A 348 -42.54 8.27 34.06
CA MET A 348 -43.11 9.61 34.16
C MET A 348 -42.08 10.73 33.93
N LYS A 349 -40.85 10.57 34.44
CA LYS A 349 -39.79 11.57 34.23
C LYS A 349 -39.35 11.63 32.77
N ILE A 350 -39.18 10.47 32.11
CA ILE A 350 -38.86 10.40 30.69
C ILE A 350 -39.99 11.05 29.88
N MET A 351 -41.25 10.69 30.14
CA MET A 351 -42.40 11.29 29.45
C MET A 351 -42.53 12.81 29.67
N LYS A 352 -42.22 13.30 30.87
CA LYS A 352 -42.23 14.74 31.16
C LYS A 352 -41.21 15.47 30.29
N GLU A 353 -40.00 14.94 30.17
CA GLU A 353 -38.93 15.53 29.37
C GLU A 353 -39.28 15.49 27.87
N ILE A 354 -39.86 14.40 27.38
CA ILE A 354 -40.34 14.27 25.99
C ILE A 354 -41.37 15.35 25.65
N ASN A 355 -42.33 15.57 26.56
CA ASN A 355 -43.34 16.62 26.40
C ASN A 355 -42.74 18.03 26.48
N GLN A 356 -41.77 18.26 27.36
CA GLN A 356 -41.07 19.55 27.48
C GLN A 356 -40.27 19.89 26.21
N GLN A 357 -39.63 18.88 25.61
CA GLN A 357 -38.90 19.01 24.35
C GLN A 357 -39.81 18.96 23.12
N LYS A 358 -41.13 18.81 23.30
CA LYS A 358 -42.15 18.71 22.23
C LYS A 358 -41.82 17.63 21.19
N LEU A 359 -41.28 16.51 21.66
CA LEU A 359 -40.94 15.39 20.81
C LEU A 359 -42.21 14.60 20.46
N LEU A 360 -42.25 14.02 19.26
CA LEU A 360 -43.41 13.34 18.71
C LEU A 360 -43.20 11.83 18.75
N GLY A 361 -44.25 11.05 18.99
CA GLY A 361 -44.19 9.59 18.92
C GLY A 361 -45.14 8.89 19.86
N GLU A 362 -45.45 7.63 19.56
CA GLU A 362 -46.18 6.74 20.46
C GLU A 362 -45.18 5.99 21.34
N ILE A 363 -45.30 6.15 22.65
CA ILE A 363 -44.36 5.59 23.62
C ILE A 363 -45.16 4.90 24.72
N ASN A 364 -44.82 3.65 24.99
CA ASN A 364 -45.43 2.84 26.04
C ASN A 364 -44.33 2.23 26.92
N PHE A 365 -44.63 2.09 28.22
CA PHE A 365 -43.68 1.60 29.22
C PHE A 365 -44.23 0.40 29.98
N PHE A 366 -43.34 -0.54 30.34
CA PHE A 366 -43.57 -1.62 31.29
C PHE A 366 -42.80 -1.34 32.59
N PRO A 367 -43.45 -0.77 33.61
CA PRO A 367 -42.84 -0.56 34.92
C PRO A 367 -42.84 -1.87 35.73
N LEU A 368 -41.64 -2.40 36.03
CA LEU A 368 -41.47 -3.67 36.74
C LEU A 368 -42.10 -3.66 38.13
N ASN A 369 -42.09 -2.51 38.83
CA ASN A 369 -42.69 -2.35 40.16
C ASN A 369 -44.22 -2.48 40.19
N ARG A 370 -44.90 -2.28 39.05
CA ARG A 370 -46.38 -2.25 38.95
C ARG A 370 -46.97 -3.33 38.06
N LEU A 371 -46.14 -3.99 37.25
CA LEU A 371 -46.61 -5.02 36.34
C LEU A 371 -47.01 -6.28 37.11
N ILE A 372 -48.25 -6.72 36.91
CA ILE A 372 -48.75 -7.97 37.49
C ILE A 372 -49.00 -8.94 36.34
N ALA A 373 -48.26 -10.06 36.36
CA ALA A 373 -48.47 -11.16 35.44
C ALA A 373 -49.28 -12.27 36.12
N LYS A 374 -50.21 -12.87 35.38
CA LYS A 374 -50.92 -14.08 35.85
C LYS A 374 -49.91 -15.20 36.12
N PRO A 375 -50.20 -16.11 37.07
CA PRO A 375 -49.35 -17.27 37.28
C PRO A 375 -49.25 -18.09 35.98
N ARG A 376 -48.06 -18.62 35.74
CA ARG A 376 -47.78 -19.47 34.58
C ARG A 376 -48.70 -20.68 34.61
N ARG A 377 -49.40 -20.91 33.51
CA ARG A 377 -50.24 -22.10 33.30
C ARG A 377 -49.42 -23.15 32.55
N GLU A 378 -49.64 -24.42 32.83
CA GLU A 378 -49.00 -25.52 32.09
C GLU A 378 -49.87 -25.92 30.91
N VAL A 379 -49.23 -26.32 29.80
CA VAL A 379 -49.90 -26.84 28.61
C VAL A 379 -49.71 -28.35 28.59
N ASN A 380 -50.81 -29.10 28.69
CA ASN A 380 -50.81 -30.56 28.70
C ASN A 380 -51.26 -31.12 27.34
N ASP A 381 -50.55 -30.72 26.27
CA ASP A 381 -50.78 -31.19 24.90
C ASP A 381 -49.43 -31.50 24.22
N PRO A 382 -49.22 -32.72 23.67
CA PRO A 382 -47.98 -33.09 23.01
C PRO A 382 -47.70 -32.31 21.71
N GLU A 383 -48.72 -31.67 21.12
CA GLU A 383 -48.58 -30.87 19.90
C GLU A 383 -48.38 -29.36 20.18
N ALA A 384 -48.29 -28.97 21.45
CA ALA A 384 -48.19 -27.57 21.87
C ALA A 384 -47.11 -27.35 22.94
N ARG A 385 -46.49 -26.18 22.90
CA ARG A 385 -45.54 -25.71 23.93
C ARG A 385 -45.76 -24.23 24.18
N LEU A 386 -45.56 -23.75 25.41
CA LEU A 386 -45.63 -22.30 25.66
C LEU A 386 -44.54 -21.56 24.89
N LEU A 387 -44.90 -20.44 24.28
CA LEU A 387 -43.95 -19.63 23.51
C LEU A 387 -42.81 -19.10 24.40
N ILE A 388 -43.12 -18.79 25.66
CA ILE A 388 -42.13 -18.31 26.65
C ILE A 388 -41.02 -19.34 26.95
N ASP A 389 -41.25 -20.64 26.70
CA ASP A 389 -40.24 -21.69 26.93
C ASP A 389 -39.19 -21.75 25.83
N GLY A 390 -39.46 -21.15 24.67
CA GLY A 390 -38.51 -21.01 23.57
C GLY A 390 -37.66 -19.73 23.65
N MET A 391 -37.75 -18.98 24.75
CA MET A 391 -37.10 -17.68 24.93
C MET A 391 -36.10 -17.72 26.08
N GLU A 392 -34.99 -17.04 25.89
CA GLU A 392 -33.96 -16.81 26.89
C GLU A 392 -33.99 -15.34 27.31
N PHE A 393 -34.19 -15.08 28.61
CA PHE A 393 -34.23 -13.73 29.17
C PHE A 393 -33.83 -13.75 30.66
N GLU A 394 -33.40 -12.60 31.18
CA GLU A 394 -33.03 -12.51 32.60
C GLU A 394 -34.26 -12.65 33.52
N PRO A 395 -34.14 -13.37 34.67
CA PRO A 395 -35.27 -13.63 35.57
C PRO A 395 -36.00 -12.37 36.07
N ILE A 396 -35.29 -11.24 36.19
CA ILE A 396 -35.86 -9.94 36.58
C ILE A 396 -36.96 -9.46 35.63
N TYR A 397 -36.84 -9.78 34.33
CA TYR A 397 -37.83 -9.44 33.31
C TYR A 397 -38.94 -10.49 33.18
N GLY A 398 -38.90 -11.57 33.97
CA GLY A 398 -39.85 -12.67 33.84
C GLY A 398 -41.31 -12.25 34.04
N VAL A 399 -41.58 -11.18 34.78
CA VAL A 399 -42.94 -10.61 34.89
C VAL A 399 -43.40 -10.00 33.56
N VAL A 400 -42.52 -9.32 32.83
CA VAL A 400 -42.81 -8.74 31.50
C VAL A 400 -43.09 -9.84 30.49
N PHE A 401 -42.19 -10.82 30.40
CA PHE A 401 -42.35 -11.92 29.45
C PHE A 401 -43.55 -12.81 29.78
N ARG A 402 -43.87 -13.05 31.06
CA ARG A 402 -45.12 -13.73 31.43
C ARG A 402 -46.36 -12.91 31.13
N HIS A 403 -46.30 -11.58 31.25
CA HIS A 403 -47.43 -10.72 30.89
C HIS A 403 -47.72 -10.76 29.39
N ILE A 404 -46.68 -10.78 28.55
CA ILE A 404 -46.81 -10.78 27.09
C ILE A 404 -47.08 -12.19 26.54
N PHE A 405 -46.31 -13.18 26.96
CA PHE A 405 -46.27 -14.53 26.38
C PHE A 405 -46.85 -15.64 27.28
N GLY A 406 -47.23 -15.32 28.53
CA GLY A 406 -47.62 -16.34 29.50
C GLY A 406 -48.93 -17.08 29.20
N ASN A 407 -49.75 -16.57 28.27
CA ASN A 407 -50.97 -17.24 27.79
C ASN A 407 -50.87 -17.69 26.31
N VAL A 408 -49.65 -17.70 25.75
CA VAL A 408 -49.44 -17.99 24.33
C VAL A 408 -48.72 -19.32 24.15
N ALA A 409 -49.33 -20.22 23.38
CA ALA A 409 -48.79 -21.53 23.05
C ALA A 409 -48.45 -21.63 21.55
N VAL A 410 -47.27 -22.15 21.23
CA VAL A 410 -46.86 -22.51 19.88
C VAL A 410 -47.38 -23.91 19.57
N VAL A 411 -48.06 -24.06 18.44
CA VAL A 411 -48.67 -25.31 17.98
C VAL A 411 -48.15 -25.72 16.61
N ARG A 412 -48.07 -27.04 16.37
CA ARG A 412 -47.61 -27.57 15.06
C ARG A 412 -48.63 -27.39 13.94
N SER A 413 -49.92 -27.37 14.27
CA SER A 413 -51.01 -27.28 13.30
C SER A 413 -52.12 -26.38 13.81
N MET A 414 -52.78 -25.66 12.89
CA MET A 414 -53.92 -24.80 13.20
C MET A 414 -55.09 -25.59 13.82
N LEU A 415 -55.26 -26.86 13.44
CA LEU A 415 -56.28 -27.73 14.04
C LEU A 415 -56.00 -28.01 15.52
N ALA A 416 -54.72 -28.22 15.88
CA ALA A 416 -54.32 -28.38 17.28
C ALA A 416 -54.53 -27.09 18.07
N GLY A 417 -54.16 -25.94 17.49
CA GLY A 417 -54.43 -24.62 18.07
C GLY A 417 -55.91 -24.40 18.39
N ASN A 418 -56.80 -24.65 17.43
CA ASN A 418 -58.25 -24.50 17.64
C ASN A 418 -58.81 -25.37 18.77
N ARG A 419 -58.29 -26.60 18.95
CA ARG A 419 -58.69 -27.48 20.06
C ARG A 419 -58.20 -26.93 21.40
N LEU A 420 -56.93 -26.54 21.47
CA LEU A 420 -56.29 -26.04 22.69
C LEU A 420 -56.90 -24.71 23.15
N THR A 421 -57.14 -23.78 22.22
CA THR A 421 -57.85 -22.53 22.47
C THR A 421 -59.23 -22.76 23.06
N LYS A 422 -60.04 -23.67 22.49
CA LYS A 422 -61.41 -23.95 23.01
C LYS A 422 -61.43 -24.65 24.37
N ARG A 423 -60.50 -25.58 24.62
CA ARG A 423 -60.49 -26.41 25.83
C ARG A 423 -59.85 -25.69 27.01
N GLU A 424 -58.74 -24.99 26.79
CA GLU A 424 -57.89 -24.45 27.85
C GLU A 424 -57.77 -22.93 27.79
N GLY A 425 -58.25 -22.25 26.74
CA GLY A 425 -58.25 -20.79 26.66
C GLY A 425 -56.87 -20.17 26.47
N PHE A 426 -55.94 -20.90 25.84
CA PHE A 426 -54.65 -20.35 25.39
C PHE A 426 -54.78 -19.70 24.01
N ASP A 427 -54.08 -18.59 23.82
CA ASP A 427 -53.86 -18.03 22.50
C ASP A 427 -52.82 -18.88 21.78
N CYS A 428 -53.12 -19.33 20.57
CA CYS A 428 -52.26 -20.29 19.87
C CYS A 428 -51.64 -19.67 18.62
N VAL A 429 -50.36 -19.96 18.37
CA VAL A 429 -49.63 -19.48 17.20
C VAL A 429 -48.88 -20.62 16.53
N THR A 430 -48.88 -20.69 15.21
CA THR A 430 -48.01 -21.64 14.48
C THR A 430 -46.61 -21.06 14.27
N PHE A 431 -45.63 -21.90 13.96
CA PHE A 431 -44.30 -21.46 13.55
C PHE A 431 -44.33 -20.53 12.32
N GLU A 432 -45.33 -20.69 11.45
CA GLU A 432 -45.58 -19.87 10.26
C GLU A 432 -46.34 -18.56 10.55
N GLY A 433 -46.60 -18.24 11.83
CA GLY A 433 -47.24 -16.99 12.23
C GLY A 433 -48.76 -16.95 12.07
N HIS A 434 -49.44 -18.09 11.92
CA HIS A 434 -50.91 -18.12 11.96
C HIS A 434 -51.40 -18.06 13.40
N PHE A 435 -52.19 -17.04 13.73
CA PHE A 435 -52.65 -16.75 15.09
C PHE A 435 -54.12 -17.14 15.28
N CYS A 436 -54.42 -17.88 16.35
CA CYS A 436 -55.78 -18.20 16.80
C CYS A 436 -56.03 -17.63 18.19
N LEU A 437 -56.92 -16.66 18.27
CA LEU A 437 -57.30 -15.97 19.51
C LEU A 437 -58.41 -16.70 20.25
N PHE A 438 -58.28 -16.78 21.57
CA PHE A 438 -59.42 -17.10 22.42
C PHE A 438 -60.34 -15.87 22.54
N ILE A 439 -61.30 -15.74 21.63
CA ILE A 439 -62.32 -14.68 21.73
C ILE A 439 -63.37 -15.12 22.76
N PHE A 440 -63.40 -14.43 23.90
CA PHE A 440 -64.58 -14.42 24.77
C PHE A 440 -65.74 -13.82 23.98
N TYR A 441 -66.65 -14.65 23.46
CA TYR A 441 -68.02 -14.18 23.26
C TYR A 441 -68.61 -13.99 24.66
N CYS A 442 -68.60 -12.76 25.17
CA CYS A 442 -69.54 -12.38 26.21
C CYS A 442 -70.94 -12.53 25.62
N VAL A 443 -71.68 -13.54 26.10
CA VAL A 443 -73.14 -13.55 26.11
C VAL A 443 -73.59 -12.93 27.41
#